data_AF-A0A343TGT2-F1
#
_entry.id   AF-A0A343TGT2-F1
#
_cell.length_a   1.000
_cell.length_b   1.000
_cell.length_c   1.000
_cell.angle_alpha   90.00
_cell.angle_beta   90.00
_cell.angle_gamma   90.00
#
_symmetry.space_group_name_H-M   'P 1'
#
loop_
_entity.id
_entity.type
_entity.pdbx_description
1 polymer ?
#
loop_
_entity_poly.entity_id
_entity_poly.type
_entity_poly.pdbx_seq_one_letter_code
_entity_poly.pdbx_strand_id
1 'polypeptide(L)'
;MARNQGYSTFPAGVREEILQRDGYQCQVCGRRGPERGGNIDLEAHHMQEDPELVDRDHPDNGTTMCIPCHHLVTHRMTADDLPFDLDGVAAEVNLLYKDIEILTYLYENGPATTSEIRAVTSGSARTSIIERLWSLMSVDQEVDSLDQPLIDKDLDTDEWGYPDDIGRTVRGRIPETEEEMMDRLRDELLRRLLDAGVPRSTIALFFGRSRRATFYISKRAGAIRVPFDDDEHSEALMDGDDFGEVVDGLAKLFEEVSSR
;
A
#
# COMPACT_ATOMS: atom_id res chain seq x y z
N MET A 1 -4.81 14.67 34.11
CA MET A 1 -3.55 13.91 34.24
C MET A 1 -2.56 14.48 33.22
N ALA A 2 -1.32 14.74 33.64
CA ALA A 2 -0.35 15.52 32.89
C ALA A 2 0.04 14.86 31.56
N ARG A 3 -0.17 15.57 30.44
CA ARG A 3 0.44 15.25 29.14
C ARG A 3 1.79 15.97 29.06
N ASN A 4 2.83 15.36 29.61
CA ASN A 4 4.21 15.74 29.30
C ASN A 4 5.16 14.58 29.65
N GLN A 5 5.34 13.67 28.70
CA GLN A 5 6.49 12.77 28.59
C GLN A 5 6.91 12.94 27.13
N GLY A 6 7.77 13.88 26.77
CA GLY A 6 9.19 13.89 27.09
C GLY A 6 9.95 13.62 25.80
N TYR A 7 9.81 14.49 24.79
CA TYR A 7 10.60 14.42 23.56
C TYR A 7 12.06 14.76 23.92
N SER A 8 12.81 13.75 24.32
CA SER A 8 14.18 13.92 24.79
C SER A 8 15.12 13.91 23.58
N THR A 9 15.54 15.10 23.18
CA THR A 9 16.52 15.34 22.13
C THR A 9 17.94 15.19 22.67
N PHE A 10 18.91 14.80 21.83
CA PHE A 10 20.33 14.86 22.17
C PHE A 10 20.75 16.28 22.63
N PRO A 11 21.73 16.41 23.54
CA PRO A 11 22.39 17.68 23.81
C PRO A 11 22.96 18.29 22.52
N ALA A 12 22.95 19.62 22.41
CA ALA A 12 23.33 20.32 21.17
C ALA A 12 24.75 19.94 20.66
N GLY A 13 25.72 19.75 21.57
CA GLY A 13 27.07 19.32 21.19
C GLY A 13 27.11 17.91 20.60
N VAL A 14 26.35 16.98 21.17
CA VAL A 14 26.25 15.60 20.67
C VAL A 14 25.49 15.56 19.33
N ARG A 15 24.42 16.35 19.20
CA ARG A 15 23.69 16.48 17.94
C ARG A 15 24.62 16.93 16.81
N GLU A 16 25.43 17.94 17.04
CA GLU A 16 26.39 18.45 16.05
C GLU A 16 27.43 17.39 15.68
N GLU A 17 27.95 16.65 16.66
CA GLU A 17 28.90 15.55 16.44
C GLU A 17 28.31 14.46 15.53
N ILE A 18 27.07 14.05 15.77
CA ILE A 18 26.36 13.06 14.95
C ILE A 18 26.17 13.58 13.51
N LEU A 19 25.72 14.83 13.34
CA LEU A 19 25.52 15.43 12.03
C LEU A 19 26.84 15.53 11.24
N GLN A 20 27.94 15.91 11.90
CA GLN A 20 29.26 15.99 11.28
C GLN A 20 29.79 14.60 10.89
N ARG A 21 29.68 13.61 11.78
CA ARG A 21 30.09 12.22 11.54
C ARG A 21 29.40 11.66 10.29
N ASP A 22 28.12 11.92 10.16
CA ASP A 22 27.28 11.41 9.07
C ASP A 22 27.34 12.31 7.82
N GLY A 23 28.21 13.33 7.84
CA GLY A 23 28.46 14.21 6.70
C GLY A 23 27.27 15.08 6.31
N TYR A 24 26.42 15.46 7.27
CA TYR A 24 25.15 16.19 7.05
C TYR A 24 24.33 15.54 5.93
N GLN A 25 24.24 14.22 5.96
CA GLN A 25 23.48 13.41 5.03
C GLN A 25 22.51 12.53 5.81
N CYS A 26 21.26 12.52 5.40
CA CYS A 26 20.27 11.58 5.94
C CYS A 26 20.72 10.14 5.65
N GLN A 27 20.93 9.35 6.70
CA GLN A 27 21.41 7.97 6.58
C GLN A 27 20.33 7.00 6.08
N VAL A 28 19.08 7.46 5.97
CA VAL A 28 17.94 6.68 5.44
C VAL A 28 17.75 6.94 3.94
N CYS A 29 17.62 8.20 3.51
CA CYS A 29 17.26 8.54 2.13
C CYS A 29 18.39 9.21 1.32
N GLY A 30 19.54 9.52 1.94
CA GLY A 30 20.70 10.11 1.28
C GLY A 30 20.59 11.60 0.94
N ARG A 31 19.46 12.28 1.23
CA ARG A 31 19.32 13.74 1.04
C ARG A 31 20.27 14.50 1.98
N ARG A 32 20.79 15.65 1.52
CA ARG A 32 21.81 16.45 2.22
C ARG A 32 21.21 17.67 2.92
N GLY A 33 21.78 18.03 4.06
CA GLY A 33 21.44 19.26 4.79
C GLY A 33 22.04 20.53 4.16
N PRO A 34 21.60 21.72 4.62
CA PRO A 34 22.11 23.02 4.18
C PRO A 34 23.64 23.14 4.24
N GLU A 35 24.27 22.54 5.24
CA GLU A 35 25.72 22.58 5.48
C GLU A 35 26.54 21.88 4.37
N ARG A 36 25.89 21.05 3.56
CA ARG A 36 26.49 20.37 2.40
C ARG A 36 25.82 20.73 1.07
N GLY A 37 25.17 21.90 1.02
CA GLY A 37 24.54 22.44 -0.18
C GLY A 37 23.23 21.73 -0.58
N GLY A 38 22.62 21.01 0.35
CA GLY A 38 21.23 20.55 0.19
C GLY A 38 20.24 21.54 0.80
N ASN A 39 18.97 21.16 0.85
CA ASN A 39 17.86 22.05 1.24
C ASN A 39 16.90 21.41 2.25
N ILE A 40 17.32 20.32 2.91
CA ILE A 40 16.46 19.59 3.85
C ILE A 40 17.01 19.69 5.27
N ASP A 41 16.14 20.01 6.22
CA ASP A 41 16.54 20.03 7.62
C ASP A 41 16.81 18.62 8.15
N LEU A 42 17.84 18.51 8.99
CA LEU A 42 18.34 17.25 9.54
C LEU A 42 18.21 17.24 11.07
N GLU A 43 18.01 16.05 11.63
CA GLU A 43 17.96 15.79 13.06
C GLU A 43 18.79 14.56 13.43
N ALA A 44 19.22 14.50 14.69
CA ALA A 44 19.85 13.33 15.27
C ALA A 44 18.77 12.46 15.94
N HIS A 45 18.65 11.22 15.47
CA HIS A 45 17.71 10.22 15.94
C HIS A 45 18.39 9.22 16.87
N HIS A 46 17.81 8.92 18.03
CA HIS A 46 18.26 7.82 18.90
C HIS A 46 17.94 6.47 18.25
N MET A 47 18.93 5.63 17.99
CA MET A 47 18.74 4.30 17.40
C MET A 47 18.11 3.30 18.39
N GLN A 48 18.43 3.42 19.68
CA GLN A 48 17.88 2.61 20.76
C GLN A 48 17.45 3.52 21.92
N GLU A 49 16.28 3.24 22.52
CA GLU A 49 15.83 3.99 23.72
C GLU A 49 16.64 3.64 24.96
N ASP A 50 17.05 2.37 25.09
CA ASP A 50 17.84 1.85 26.21
C ASP A 50 19.03 1.01 25.68
N PRO A 51 20.12 1.64 25.23
CA PRO A 51 21.30 0.96 24.69
C PRO A 51 22.09 0.23 25.79
N GLU A 52 22.49 -1.02 25.51
CA GLU A 52 23.23 -1.85 26.49
C GLU A 52 24.70 -1.46 26.66
N LEU A 53 25.30 -0.83 25.64
CA LEU A 53 26.77 -0.66 25.54
C LEU A 53 27.26 0.79 25.68
N VAL A 54 26.35 1.76 25.58
CA VAL A 54 26.65 3.19 25.62
C VAL A 54 25.57 3.93 26.38
N ASP A 55 25.82 5.17 26.80
CA ASP A 55 24.76 6.01 27.35
C ASP A 55 23.72 6.30 26.27
N ARG A 56 22.45 6.49 26.67
CA ARG A 56 21.35 6.84 25.75
C ARG A 56 21.71 8.03 24.84
N ASP A 57 22.29 9.08 25.40
CA ASP A 57 22.67 10.29 24.66
C ASP A 57 24.12 10.24 24.12
N HIS A 58 24.74 9.07 24.04
CA HIS A 58 26.06 8.92 23.42
C HIS A 58 25.95 9.06 21.88
N PRO A 59 26.92 9.73 21.21
CA PRO A 59 26.90 9.91 19.74
C PRO A 59 26.75 8.61 18.95
N ASP A 60 27.32 7.51 19.45
CA ASP A 60 27.22 6.18 18.81
C ASP A 60 25.81 5.58 18.86
N ASN A 61 24.92 6.07 19.73
CA ASN A 61 23.50 5.73 19.72
C ASN A 61 22.67 6.67 18.82
N GLY A 62 23.32 7.64 18.15
CA GLY A 62 22.65 8.62 17.29
C GLY A 62 22.86 8.34 15.81
N THR A 63 21.87 8.65 14.98
CA THR A 63 22.00 8.66 13.50
C THR A 63 21.34 9.89 12.90
N THR A 64 21.91 10.43 11.83
CA THR A 64 21.37 11.59 11.11
C THR A 64 20.21 11.18 10.21
N MET A 65 19.06 11.82 10.39
CA MET A 65 17.88 11.66 9.56
C MET A 65 17.35 13.02 9.13
N CYS A 66 16.80 13.15 7.92
CA CYS A 66 16.03 14.34 7.57
C CYS A 66 14.69 14.35 8.31
N ILE A 67 14.12 15.51 8.61
CA ILE A 67 12.84 15.62 9.35
C ILE A 67 11.77 14.64 8.85
N PRO A 68 11.54 14.48 7.53
CA PRO A 68 10.60 13.45 7.05
C PRO A 68 10.96 12.02 7.45
N CYS A 69 12.22 11.61 7.28
CA CYS A 69 12.69 10.29 7.72
C CYS A 69 12.71 10.15 9.24
N HIS A 70 12.96 11.24 9.96
CA HIS A 70 12.95 11.24 11.41
C HIS A 70 11.52 11.04 11.92
N HIS A 71 10.56 11.81 11.39
CA HIS A 71 9.13 11.63 11.66
C HIS A 71 8.65 10.24 11.25
N LEU A 72 9.08 9.70 10.10
CA LEU A 72 8.78 8.31 9.69
C LEU A 72 9.17 7.26 10.74
N VAL A 73 10.24 7.51 11.49
CA VAL A 73 10.79 6.57 12.47
C VAL A 73 10.29 6.86 13.89
N THR A 74 10.05 8.13 14.24
CA THR A 74 9.59 8.55 15.58
C THR A 74 8.07 8.71 15.70
N HIS A 75 7.38 9.06 14.62
CA HIS A 75 5.93 9.11 14.47
C HIS A 75 5.50 8.03 13.47
N ARG A 76 5.34 6.81 13.96
CA ARG A 76 4.52 5.83 13.23
C ARG A 76 3.10 6.38 13.23
N MET A 77 2.66 6.97 12.12
CA MET A 77 1.23 7.26 11.94
C MET A 77 0.49 5.95 12.16
N THR A 78 -0.47 6.00 13.06
CA THR A 78 -1.36 4.91 13.43
C THR A 78 -2.74 5.19 12.86
N ALA A 79 -3.63 4.20 12.95
CA ALA A 79 -5.02 4.40 12.56
C ALA A 79 -5.67 5.58 13.31
N ASP A 80 -5.23 5.86 14.55
CA ASP A 80 -5.71 6.96 15.38
C ASP A 80 -5.41 8.36 14.79
N ASP A 81 -4.47 8.44 13.84
CA ASP A 81 -4.12 9.69 13.16
C ASP A 81 -5.00 9.96 11.92
N LEU A 82 -5.88 9.03 11.55
CA LEU A 82 -6.81 9.24 10.45
C LEU A 82 -7.91 10.23 10.86
N PRO A 83 -8.35 11.11 9.93
CA PRO A 83 -9.35 12.14 10.22
C PRO A 83 -10.78 11.61 10.32
N PHE A 84 -10.97 10.29 10.16
CA PHE A 84 -12.23 9.57 10.32
C PHE A 84 -11.97 8.30 11.10
N ASP A 85 -13.03 7.82 11.75
CA ASP A 85 -12.97 6.62 12.56
C ASP A 85 -12.92 5.38 11.67
N LEU A 86 -11.89 4.56 11.85
CA LEU A 86 -11.76 3.22 11.26
C LEU A 86 -12.03 2.14 12.32
N ASP A 87 -12.91 2.42 13.27
CA ASP A 87 -13.35 1.52 14.35
C ASP A 87 -13.42 0.05 13.85
N GLY A 88 -12.52 -0.79 14.36
CA GLY A 88 -12.38 -2.21 14.01
C GLY A 88 -11.63 -2.51 12.71
N VAL A 89 -11.87 -1.74 11.66
CA VAL A 89 -11.31 -1.94 10.31
C VAL A 89 -9.79 -1.91 10.33
N ALA A 90 -9.16 -0.87 10.88
CA ALA A 90 -7.70 -0.73 10.81
C ALA A 90 -6.94 -1.87 11.52
N ALA A 91 -7.54 -2.46 12.56
CA ALA A 91 -7.01 -3.62 13.27
C ALA A 91 -7.20 -4.92 12.48
N GLU A 92 -8.29 -5.05 11.71
CA GLU A 92 -8.58 -6.20 10.86
C GLU A 92 -7.73 -6.22 9.57
N VAL A 93 -7.44 -5.06 8.98
CA VAL A 93 -6.73 -4.98 7.69
C VAL A 93 -5.21 -4.85 7.80
N ASN A 94 -4.69 -4.64 9.01
CA ASN A 94 -3.26 -4.40 9.27
C ASN A 94 -2.67 -3.35 8.29
N LEU A 95 -3.25 -2.14 8.29
CA LEU A 95 -2.81 -1.06 7.42
C LEU A 95 -1.32 -0.75 7.66
N LEU A 96 -0.59 -0.62 6.56
CA LEU A 96 0.80 -0.18 6.60
C LEU A 96 0.83 1.33 6.86
N TYR A 97 1.91 1.80 7.47
CA TYR A 97 2.16 3.24 7.65
C TYR A 97 1.93 4.05 6.37
N LYS A 98 2.35 3.49 5.23
CA LYS A 98 2.24 4.14 3.93
C LYS A 98 0.79 4.23 3.43
N ASP A 99 -0.09 3.35 3.88
CA ASP A 99 -1.51 3.47 3.59
C ASP A 99 -2.11 4.65 4.33
N ILE A 100 -1.72 4.82 5.58
CA ILE A 100 -2.17 5.92 6.43
C ILE A 100 -1.72 7.26 5.83
N GLU A 101 -0.49 7.36 5.33
CA GLU A 101 -0.02 8.53 4.57
C GLU A 101 -0.90 8.81 3.34
N ILE A 102 -1.22 7.78 2.54
CA ILE A 102 -2.04 7.92 1.35
C ILE A 102 -3.45 8.38 1.72
N LEU A 103 -4.08 7.73 2.70
CA LEU A 103 -5.44 8.05 3.16
C LEU A 103 -5.51 9.48 3.71
N THR A 104 -4.54 9.88 4.53
CA THR A 104 -4.45 11.24 5.09
C THR A 104 -4.31 12.27 3.97
N TYR A 105 -3.40 12.04 3.02
CA TYR A 105 -3.21 12.95 1.90
C TYR A 105 -4.47 13.10 1.04
N LEU A 106 -5.13 11.98 0.74
CA LEU A 106 -6.38 11.99 -0.03
C LEU A 106 -7.51 12.71 0.73
N TYR A 107 -7.54 12.65 2.06
CA TYR A 107 -8.56 13.35 2.82
C TYR A 107 -8.38 14.87 2.76
N GLU A 108 -7.12 15.31 2.82
CA GLU A 108 -6.80 16.73 2.83
C GLU A 108 -6.78 17.36 1.43
N ASN A 109 -6.45 16.58 0.40
CA ASN A 109 -6.11 17.09 -0.94
C ASN A 109 -6.79 16.34 -2.10
N GLY A 110 -7.55 15.28 -1.83
CA GLY A 110 -8.17 14.45 -2.85
C GLY A 110 -9.35 15.13 -3.57
N PRO A 111 -9.77 14.61 -4.74
CA PRO A 111 -9.13 13.53 -5.51
C PRO A 111 -7.74 13.92 -6.04
N ALA A 112 -6.85 12.94 -6.18
CA ALA A 112 -5.47 13.19 -6.64
C ALA A 112 -4.94 12.07 -7.54
N THR A 113 -4.08 12.43 -8.49
CA THR A 113 -3.41 11.46 -9.36
C THR A 113 -2.36 10.65 -8.60
N THR A 114 -2.02 9.47 -9.13
CA THR A 114 -0.90 8.65 -8.62
C THR A 114 0.41 9.45 -8.50
N SER A 115 0.63 10.42 -9.39
CA SER A 115 1.85 11.22 -9.41
C SER A 115 1.91 12.23 -8.28
N GLU A 116 0.78 12.86 -7.94
CA GLU A 116 0.66 13.81 -6.84
C GLU A 116 0.81 13.12 -5.49
N ILE A 117 0.13 11.97 -5.30
CA ILE A 117 0.28 11.11 -4.12
C ILE A 117 1.75 10.70 -3.96
N ARG A 118 2.44 10.32 -5.05
CA ARG A 118 3.86 9.96 -5.00
C ARG A 118 4.77 11.13 -4.62
N ALA A 119 4.42 12.36 -4.98
CA ALA A 119 5.25 13.53 -4.68
C ALA A 119 5.37 13.78 -3.18
N VAL A 120 4.33 13.44 -2.41
CA VAL A 120 4.31 13.58 -0.94
C VAL A 120 4.73 12.31 -0.21
N THR A 121 4.47 11.13 -0.80
CA THR A 121 4.84 9.84 -0.21
C THR A 121 6.32 9.53 -0.52
N SER A 122 7.22 9.95 0.37
CA SER A 122 8.67 9.94 0.14
C SER A 122 9.24 8.56 -0.25
N GLY A 123 10.23 8.54 -1.16
CA GLY A 123 11.14 7.40 -1.37
C GLY A 123 10.58 6.18 -2.11
N SER A 124 9.37 6.24 -2.66
CA SER A 124 8.70 5.08 -3.26
C SER A 124 8.64 5.11 -4.78
N ALA A 125 8.89 3.96 -5.41
CA ALA A 125 8.66 3.78 -6.84
C ALA A 125 7.16 3.95 -7.17
N ARG A 126 6.85 4.49 -8.36
CA ARG A 126 5.45 4.68 -8.81
C ARG A 126 4.65 3.38 -8.75
N THR A 127 5.26 2.27 -9.15
CA THR A 127 4.66 0.93 -9.08
C THR A 127 4.25 0.56 -7.65
N SER A 128 5.09 0.85 -6.66
CA SER A 128 4.77 0.59 -5.25
C SER A 128 3.62 1.44 -4.72
N ILE A 129 3.41 2.66 -5.23
CA ILE A 129 2.24 3.48 -4.87
C ILE A 129 0.97 2.88 -5.48
N ILE A 130 1.01 2.56 -6.76
CA ILE A 130 -0.12 1.92 -7.47
C ILE A 130 -0.54 0.64 -6.75
N GLU A 131 0.40 -0.23 -6.40
CA GLU A 131 0.12 -1.46 -5.66
C GLU A 131 -0.59 -1.22 -4.32
N ARG A 132 -0.22 -0.16 -3.58
CA ARG A 132 -0.91 0.20 -2.34
C ARG A 132 -2.31 0.72 -2.60
N LEU A 133 -2.50 1.58 -3.61
CA LEU A 133 -3.81 2.13 -3.97
C LEU A 133 -4.83 1.03 -4.32
N TRP A 134 -4.44 0.05 -5.13
CA TRP A 134 -5.32 -1.11 -5.39
C TRP A 134 -5.52 -1.99 -4.17
N SER A 135 -4.52 -2.11 -3.30
CA SER A 135 -4.69 -2.84 -2.04
C SER A 135 -5.72 -2.15 -1.16
N LEU A 136 -5.68 -0.82 -1.04
CA LEU A 136 -6.62 -0.02 -0.24
C LEU A 136 -8.05 -0.06 -0.80
N MET A 137 -8.20 0.03 -2.12
CA MET A 137 -9.50 -0.06 -2.80
C MET A 137 -10.14 -1.45 -2.72
N SER A 138 -9.36 -2.52 -2.45
CA SER A 138 -9.88 -3.89 -2.34
C SER A 138 -10.11 -4.37 -0.91
N VAL A 139 -9.84 -3.51 0.09
CA VAL A 139 -9.89 -3.87 1.51
C VAL A 139 -11.27 -4.39 1.94
N ASP A 140 -12.33 -3.80 1.40
CA ASP A 140 -13.71 -4.17 1.69
C ASP A 140 -14.08 -5.59 1.21
N GLN A 141 -13.21 -6.28 0.46
CA GLN A 141 -13.38 -7.70 0.17
C GLN A 141 -13.02 -8.61 1.33
N GLU A 142 -12.10 -8.17 2.20
CA GLU A 142 -11.54 -8.98 3.28
C GLU A 142 -12.13 -8.59 4.65
N VAL A 143 -12.96 -7.55 4.69
CA VAL A 143 -13.47 -6.91 5.91
C VAL A 143 -14.98 -6.72 5.80
N ASP A 144 -15.73 -7.63 6.43
CA ASP A 144 -17.21 -7.65 6.36
C ASP A 144 -17.87 -6.38 6.92
N SER A 145 -17.17 -5.63 7.78
CA SER A 145 -17.69 -4.39 8.37
C SER A 145 -17.60 -3.18 7.43
N LEU A 146 -16.99 -3.32 6.25
CA LEU A 146 -16.91 -2.25 5.25
C LEU A 146 -17.95 -2.46 4.16
N ASP A 147 -18.98 -1.62 4.17
CA ASP A 147 -20.02 -1.61 3.12
C ASP A 147 -19.53 -1.00 1.79
N GLN A 148 -18.40 -0.28 1.80
CA GLN A 148 -17.82 0.40 0.64
C GLN A 148 -16.28 0.42 0.73
N PRO A 149 -15.55 0.55 -0.40
CA PRO A 149 -14.10 0.65 -0.37
C PRO A 149 -13.61 1.91 0.36
N LEU A 150 -12.41 1.83 0.95
CA LEU A 150 -11.78 2.96 1.63
C LEU A 150 -11.44 4.11 0.68
N ILE A 151 -11.02 3.77 -0.53
CA ILE A 151 -10.74 4.71 -1.62
C ILE A 151 -11.26 4.12 -2.92
N ASP A 152 -11.54 4.97 -3.89
CA ASP A 152 -11.95 4.59 -5.22
C ASP A 152 -11.09 5.28 -6.28
N LYS A 153 -11.23 4.85 -7.53
CA LYS A 153 -10.53 5.36 -8.68
C LYS A 153 -11.51 5.92 -9.70
N ASP A 154 -11.28 7.16 -10.10
CA ASP A 154 -12.00 7.79 -11.19
C ASP A 154 -11.57 7.22 -12.54
N LEU A 155 -12.56 6.90 -13.36
CA LEU A 155 -12.39 6.33 -14.69
C LEU A 155 -11.90 7.36 -15.70
N ASP A 156 -12.38 8.60 -15.59
CA ASP A 156 -12.19 9.63 -16.60
C ASP A 156 -10.94 10.46 -16.31
N THR A 157 -10.59 10.67 -15.04
CA THR A 157 -9.45 11.52 -14.63
C THR A 157 -8.19 10.74 -14.20
N ASP A 158 -8.28 9.42 -14.01
CA ASP A 158 -7.21 8.58 -13.42
C ASP A 158 -6.86 8.98 -11.97
N GLU A 159 -7.68 9.80 -11.31
CA GLU A 159 -7.51 10.20 -9.92
C GLU A 159 -7.98 9.12 -8.95
N TRP A 160 -7.50 9.23 -7.71
CA TRP A 160 -7.87 8.42 -6.57
C TRP A 160 -8.43 9.34 -5.49
N GLY A 161 -9.41 8.86 -4.73
CA GLY A 161 -10.08 9.65 -3.71
C GLY A 161 -11.00 8.78 -2.87
N TYR A 162 -11.74 9.39 -1.94
CA TYR A 162 -12.82 8.67 -1.27
C TYR A 162 -13.98 8.43 -2.24
N PRO A 163 -14.80 7.39 -2.04
CA PRO A 163 -15.90 7.06 -2.95
C PRO A 163 -16.81 8.26 -3.25
N ASP A 164 -17.10 9.09 -2.25
CA ASP A 164 -17.95 10.28 -2.39
C ASP A 164 -17.31 11.42 -3.20
N ASP A 165 -15.97 11.43 -3.33
CA ASP A 165 -15.22 12.44 -4.07
C ASP A 165 -14.97 12.03 -5.54
N ILE A 166 -15.25 10.78 -5.90
CA ILE A 166 -15.04 10.24 -7.25
C ILE A 166 -16.30 10.45 -8.11
N GLY A 167 -16.10 10.94 -9.34
CA GLY A 167 -17.21 11.20 -10.27
C GLY A 167 -17.73 9.93 -10.92
N ARG A 168 -16.84 9.15 -11.55
CA ARG A 168 -17.19 7.89 -12.22
C ARG A 168 -16.23 6.79 -11.82
N THR A 169 -16.71 5.85 -11.00
CA THR A 169 -15.89 4.72 -10.54
C THR A 169 -15.47 3.76 -11.67
N VAL A 170 -14.25 3.23 -11.58
CA VAL A 170 -13.80 2.10 -12.41
C VAL A 170 -14.40 0.76 -11.99
N ARG A 171 -14.91 0.68 -10.74
CA ARG A 171 -15.40 -0.52 -10.08
C ARG A 171 -16.78 -0.92 -10.57
N GLY A 172 -17.08 -2.22 -10.59
CA GLY A 172 -18.42 -2.75 -10.88
C GLY A 172 -18.92 -2.51 -12.31
N ARG A 173 -18.13 -1.86 -13.17
CA ARG A 173 -18.57 -1.55 -14.54
C ARG A 173 -18.19 -2.64 -15.54
N ILE A 174 -19.01 -2.74 -16.57
CA ILE A 174 -18.68 -3.50 -17.79
C ILE A 174 -17.65 -2.70 -18.60
N PRO A 175 -16.54 -3.34 -19.04
CA PRO A 175 -15.55 -2.73 -19.94
C PRO A 175 -16.14 -2.25 -21.26
N GLU A 176 -15.60 -1.15 -21.79
CA GLU A 176 -16.09 -0.58 -23.07
C GLU A 176 -15.37 -1.18 -24.29
N THR A 177 -14.23 -1.83 -24.07
CA THR A 177 -13.43 -2.46 -25.13
C THR A 177 -13.21 -3.94 -24.84
N GLU A 178 -13.08 -4.72 -25.91
CA GLU A 178 -12.76 -6.15 -25.83
C GLU A 178 -11.40 -6.39 -25.15
N GLU A 179 -10.41 -5.54 -25.41
CA GLU A 179 -9.08 -5.62 -24.77
C GLU A 179 -9.19 -5.44 -23.25
N GLU A 180 -9.90 -4.40 -22.80
CA GLU A 180 -10.12 -4.16 -21.37
C GLU A 180 -10.92 -5.31 -20.75
N MET A 181 -11.93 -5.84 -21.45
CA MET A 181 -12.70 -7.00 -21.01
C MET A 181 -11.81 -8.23 -20.79
N MET A 182 -10.95 -8.55 -21.76
CA MET A 182 -10.05 -9.70 -21.66
C MET A 182 -9.03 -9.55 -20.55
N ASP A 183 -8.51 -8.35 -20.31
CA ASP A 183 -7.58 -8.11 -19.22
C ASP A 183 -8.26 -8.22 -17.85
N ARG A 184 -9.48 -7.69 -17.71
CA ARG A 184 -10.28 -7.85 -16.49
C ARG A 184 -10.65 -9.30 -16.21
N LEU A 185 -11.00 -10.07 -17.24
CA LEU A 185 -11.29 -11.51 -17.12
C LEU A 185 -10.06 -12.30 -16.65
N ARG A 186 -8.89 -12.01 -17.21
CA ARG A 186 -7.64 -12.66 -16.80
C ARG A 186 -7.27 -12.35 -15.36
N ASP A 187 -7.41 -11.09 -14.96
CA ASP A 187 -7.16 -10.63 -13.60
C ASP A 187 -8.11 -11.32 -12.60
N GLU A 188 -9.39 -11.43 -12.95
CA GLU A 188 -10.40 -12.09 -12.12
C GLU A 188 -10.19 -13.60 -12.02
N LEU A 189 -9.90 -14.29 -13.14
CA LEU A 189 -9.53 -15.70 -13.13
C LEU A 189 -8.31 -15.94 -12.22
N LEU A 190 -7.30 -15.07 -12.30
CA LEU A 190 -6.12 -15.14 -11.45
C LEU A 190 -6.49 -15.02 -9.96
N ARG A 191 -7.37 -14.07 -9.61
CA ARG A 191 -7.85 -13.88 -8.23
C ARG A 191 -8.61 -15.10 -7.73
N ARG A 192 -9.62 -15.57 -8.48
CA ARG A 192 -10.42 -16.74 -8.08
C ARG A 192 -9.58 -18.01 -7.93
N LEU A 193 -8.56 -18.22 -8.78
CA LEU A 193 -7.62 -19.33 -8.62
C LEU A 193 -6.83 -19.24 -7.32
N LEU A 194 -6.44 -18.03 -6.89
CA LEU A 194 -5.79 -17.83 -5.57
C LEU A 194 -6.77 -18.14 -4.43
N ASP A 195 -8.02 -17.68 -4.54
CA ASP A 195 -9.05 -17.89 -3.53
C ASP A 195 -9.42 -19.38 -3.39
N ALA A 196 -9.38 -20.13 -4.50
CA ALA A 196 -9.50 -21.58 -4.53
C ALA A 196 -8.27 -22.33 -3.95
N GLY A 197 -7.23 -21.62 -3.51
CA GLY A 197 -6.05 -22.18 -2.88
C GLY A 197 -4.97 -22.68 -3.85
N VAL A 198 -5.07 -22.38 -5.15
CA VAL A 198 -4.03 -22.78 -6.12
C VAL A 198 -2.73 -22.04 -5.79
N PRO A 199 -1.58 -22.76 -5.72
CA PRO A 199 -0.32 -22.14 -5.34
C PRO A 199 0.06 -20.97 -6.24
N ARG A 200 0.45 -19.84 -5.62
CA ARG A 200 0.84 -18.61 -6.33
C ARG A 200 1.96 -18.81 -7.35
N SER A 201 2.85 -19.79 -7.12
CA SER A 201 3.89 -20.18 -8.08
C SER A 201 3.33 -20.79 -9.37
N THR A 202 2.29 -21.60 -9.24
CA THR A 202 1.61 -22.27 -10.37
C THR A 202 0.87 -21.23 -11.20
N ILE A 203 0.12 -20.34 -10.54
CA ILE A 203 -0.58 -19.23 -11.19
C ILE A 203 0.40 -18.30 -11.89
N ALA A 204 1.51 -17.92 -11.25
CA ALA A 204 2.54 -17.08 -11.86
C ALA A 204 3.09 -17.70 -13.16
N LEU A 205 3.34 -19.02 -13.15
CA LEU A 205 3.79 -19.74 -14.34
C LEU A 205 2.71 -19.74 -15.44
N PHE A 206 1.46 -20.09 -15.10
CA PHE A 206 0.35 -20.17 -16.06
C PHE A 206 0.10 -18.84 -16.78
N PHE A 207 0.06 -17.74 -16.03
CA PHE A 207 -0.18 -16.40 -16.60
C PHE A 207 1.08 -15.76 -17.19
N GLY A 208 2.25 -16.42 -17.13
CA GLY A 208 3.52 -15.84 -17.58
C GLY A 208 3.90 -14.57 -16.81
N ARG A 209 3.59 -14.51 -15.51
CA ARG A 209 3.82 -13.35 -14.62
C ARG A 209 4.82 -13.69 -13.53
N SER A 210 5.39 -12.67 -12.90
CA SER A 210 6.19 -12.87 -11.68
C SER A 210 5.28 -13.14 -10.48
N ARG A 211 5.77 -13.84 -9.46
CA ARG A 211 5.04 -14.03 -8.18
C ARG A 211 4.63 -12.70 -7.53
N ARG A 212 5.43 -11.64 -7.72
CA ARG A 212 5.11 -10.29 -7.24
C ARG A 212 3.94 -9.69 -8.02
N ALA A 213 3.95 -9.82 -9.34
CA ALA A 213 2.88 -9.29 -10.19
C ALA A 213 1.52 -9.93 -9.88
N THR A 214 1.49 -11.22 -9.52
CA THR A 214 0.23 -11.87 -9.13
C THR A 214 -0.36 -11.32 -7.83
N PHE A 215 0.45 -10.77 -6.91
CA PHE A 215 -0.06 -10.05 -5.71
C PHE A 215 -0.87 -8.83 -6.09
N TYR A 216 -0.25 -7.99 -6.89
CA TYR A 216 -0.85 -6.78 -7.41
C TYR A 216 -2.09 -7.06 -8.26
N ILE A 217 -2.03 -8.03 -9.18
CA ILE A 217 -3.14 -8.37 -10.07
C ILE A 217 -4.36 -8.82 -9.26
N SER A 218 -4.16 -9.65 -8.25
CA SER A 218 -5.24 -10.12 -7.37
C SER A 218 -5.91 -8.97 -6.61
N LYS A 219 -5.13 -8.03 -6.04
CA LYS A 219 -5.68 -6.85 -5.37
C LYS A 219 -6.41 -5.92 -6.35
N ARG A 220 -5.89 -5.73 -7.56
CA ARG A 220 -6.57 -4.95 -8.61
C ARG A 220 -7.88 -5.61 -9.06
N ALA A 221 -7.89 -6.92 -9.29
CA ALA A 221 -9.10 -7.67 -9.63
C ALA A 221 -10.17 -7.50 -8.54
N GLY A 222 -9.75 -7.64 -7.28
CA GLY A 222 -10.62 -7.47 -6.13
C GLY A 222 -11.18 -6.06 -6.00
N ALA A 223 -10.35 -5.05 -6.25
CA ALA A 223 -10.77 -3.65 -6.24
C ALA A 223 -11.79 -3.35 -7.34
N ILE A 224 -11.57 -3.88 -8.55
CA ILE A 224 -12.44 -3.60 -9.70
C ILE A 224 -13.80 -4.30 -9.58
N ARG A 225 -13.89 -5.47 -8.94
CA ARG A 225 -15.13 -6.29 -8.82
C ARG A 225 -15.96 -6.30 -10.10
N VAL A 226 -15.44 -6.95 -11.12
CA VAL A 226 -16.18 -7.06 -12.38
C VAL A 226 -17.49 -7.82 -12.13
N PRO A 227 -18.65 -7.31 -12.58
CA PRO A 227 -19.95 -7.92 -12.31
C PRO A 227 -20.14 -9.18 -13.17
N PHE A 228 -19.56 -10.29 -12.75
CA PHE A 228 -19.74 -11.60 -13.39
C PHE A 228 -20.76 -12.49 -12.67
N ASP A 229 -21.02 -12.22 -11.38
CA ASP A 229 -21.97 -12.97 -10.54
C ASP A 229 -23.12 -12.04 -10.09
N ASP A 230 -23.81 -11.41 -11.04
CA ASP A 230 -25.10 -10.79 -10.72
C ASP A 230 -26.22 -11.79 -11.02
N ASP A 231 -26.90 -12.25 -9.96
CA ASP A 231 -28.13 -13.06 -10.08
C ASP A 231 -29.24 -12.32 -10.86
N GLU A 232 -29.13 -10.99 -11.03
CA GLU A 232 -30.01 -10.17 -11.86
C GLU A 232 -29.65 -10.18 -13.36
N HIS A 233 -28.48 -10.70 -13.73
CA HIS A 233 -28.00 -10.73 -15.11
C HIS A 233 -27.69 -12.17 -15.55
N SER A 234 -28.73 -12.89 -15.98
CA SER A 234 -28.67 -14.26 -16.53
C SER A 234 -27.89 -14.41 -17.86
N GLU A 235 -27.08 -13.42 -18.23
CA GLU A 235 -26.16 -13.44 -19.37
C GLU A 235 -24.68 -13.49 -18.91
N ALA A 236 -24.42 -13.90 -17.66
CA ALA A 236 -23.07 -14.25 -17.22
C ALA A 236 -22.45 -15.26 -18.20
N LEU A 237 -21.25 -14.96 -18.70
CA LEU A 237 -20.55 -15.79 -19.68
C LEU A 237 -20.15 -17.17 -19.11
N MET A 238 -20.24 -17.33 -17.79
CA MET A 238 -19.97 -18.56 -17.04
C MET A 238 -20.55 -18.37 -15.64
N ASP A 239 -21.40 -19.28 -15.16
CA ASP A 239 -21.86 -19.24 -13.77
C ASP A 239 -20.77 -19.76 -12.81
N GLY A 240 -20.99 -19.58 -11.50
CA GLY A 240 -20.02 -19.95 -10.47
C GLY A 240 -19.68 -21.45 -10.44
N ASP A 241 -20.64 -22.31 -10.82
CA ASP A 241 -20.47 -23.76 -10.84
C ASP A 241 -19.64 -24.20 -12.06
N ASP A 242 -19.97 -23.70 -13.25
CA ASP A 242 -19.23 -23.93 -14.50
C ASP A 242 -17.77 -23.44 -14.37
N PHE A 243 -17.56 -22.31 -13.72
CA PHE A 243 -16.21 -21.80 -13.45
C PHE A 243 -15.44 -22.70 -12.48
N GLY A 244 -16.11 -23.24 -11.46
CA GLY A 244 -15.54 -24.21 -10.53
C GLY A 244 -15.01 -25.45 -11.26
N GLU A 245 -15.77 -25.99 -12.22
CA GLU A 245 -15.33 -27.13 -13.03
C GLU A 245 -14.09 -26.81 -13.88
N VAL A 246 -14.02 -25.61 -14.47
CA VAL A 246 -12.86 -25.15 -15.24
C VAL A 246 -11.63 -25.02 -14.35
N VAL A 247 -11.78 -24.48 -13.14
CA VAL A 247 -10.71 -24.35 -12.14
C VAL A 247 -10.20 -25.73 -11.70
N ASP A 248 -11.10 -26.66 -11.39
CA ASP A 248 -10.75 -28.03 -11.00
C ASP A 248 -10.04 -28.78 -12.12
N GLY A 249 -10.49 -28.58 -13.36
CA GLY A 249 -9.82 -29.11 -14.55
C GLY A 249 -8.40 -28.58 -14.71
N LEU A 250 -8.20 -27.27 -14.53
CA LEU A 250 -6.88 -26.64 -14.57
C LEU A 250 -5.98 -27.15 -13.44
N ALA A 251 -6.48 -27.26 -12.21
CA ALA A 251 -5.72 -27.75 -11.06
C ALA A 251 -5.17 -29.17 -11.30
N LYS A 252 -6.01 -30.10 -11.79
CA LYS A 252 -5.61 -31.46 -12.16
C LYS A 252 -4.52 -31.47 -13.24
N LEU A 253 -4.70 -30.63 -14.27
CA LEU A 253 -3.74 -30.53 -15.38
C LEU A 253 -2.36 -30.06 -14.89
N PHE A 254 -2.33 -29.17 -13.91
CA PHE A 254 -1.07 -28.70 -13.31
C PHE A 254 -0.41 -29.70 -12.36
N GLU A 255 -1.18 -30.50 -11.61
CA GLU A 255 -0.64 -31.61 -10.82
C GLU A 255 0.05 -32.64 -11.72
N GLU A 256 -0.56 -32.98 -12.85
CA GLU A 256 0.02 -33.88 -13.84
C GLU A 256 1.32 -33.32 -14.43
N VAL A 257 1.36 -32.03 -14.78
CA VAL A 257 2.55 -31.37 -15.31
C VAL A 257 3.68 -31.26 -14.27
N SER A 258 3.35 -31.05 -13.00
CA SER A 258 4.34 -30.95 -11.90
C SER A 258 4.90 -32.31 -11.46
N SER A 259 4.24 -33.40 -11.82
CA SER A 259 4.63 -34.78 -11.49
C SER A 259 5.55 -35.44 -12.54
N ARG A 260 5.87 -34.73 -13.63
CA ARG A 260 6.81 -35.12 -14.69
C ARG A 260 8.14 -34.38 -14.57
#